data_AF-A0A0P7WD82-F1
#
_entry.id   AF-A0A0P7WD82-F1
#
_cell.length_a   1.000
_cell.length_b   1.000
_cell.length_c   1.000
_cell.angle_alpha   90.00
_cell.angle_beta   90.00
_cell.angle_gamma   90.00
#
_symmetry.space_group_name_H-M   'P 1'
#
loop_
_entity.id
_entity.type
_entity.pdbx_description
1 polymer ?
#
loop_
_entity_poly.entity_id
_entity_poly.type
_entity_poly.pdbx_seq_one_letter_code
_entity_poly.pdbx_strand_id
1 'polypeptide(L)' 'MAAHVRRTAHDVDARVRTGDVLSAEAVDFGSLLLSGPVLEGLRAAGFQRPSPIQLKAIPLGRCGL' A
#
# COMPACT_ATOMS: atom_id res chain seq x y z
N MET A 1 -15.81 -23.76 9.54
CA MET A 1 -15.51 -22.33 9.35
C MET A 1 -14.77 -22.18 8.04
N ALA A 2 -15.43 -21.68 6.99
CA ALA A 2 -14.78 -21.49 5.70
C ALA A 2 -13.71 -20.41 5.84
N ALA A 3 -12.44 -20.79 5.63
CA ALA A 3 -11.34 -19.84 5.56
C ALA A 3 -11.59 -18.93 4.35
N HIS A 4 -12.05 -17.70 4.59
CA HIS A 4 -12.07 -16.67 3.57
C HIS A 4 -10.61 -16.45 3.17
N VAL A 5 -10.23 -16.88 1.96
CA VAL A 5 -8.97 -16.46 1.34
C VAL A 5 -8.98 -14.93 1.37
N ARG A 6 -8.10 -14.36 2.18
CA ARG A 6 -7.87 -12.92 2.23
C ARG A 6 -7.25 -12.55 0.88
N ARG A 7 -8.08 -12.15 -0.08
CA ARG A 7 -7.61 -11.60 -1.34
C ARG A 7 -6.91 -10.28 -1.01
N THR A 8 -5.64 -10.19 -1.33
CA THR A 8 -4.90 -8.93 -1.32
C THR A 8 -5.57 -7.98 -2.31
N ALA A 9 -5.81 -6.73 -1.91
CA ALA A 9 -6.40 -5.71 -2.79
C ALA A 9 -5.52 -5.46 -4.02
N HIS A 10 -4.22 -5.56 -3.83
CA HIS A 10 -3.22 -5.38 -4.86
C HIS A 10 -2.10 -6.40 -4.67
N ASP A 11 -2.09 -7.41 -5.54
CA ASP A 11 -0.99 -8.36 -5.64
C ASP A 11 0.12 -7.74 -6.48
N VAL A 12 1.22 -7.41 -5.81
CA VAL A 12 2.40 -6.80 -6.41
C VAL A 12 3.22 -7.79 -7.23
N ASP A 13 3.10 -9.08 -6.94
CA ASP A 13 3.90 -10.15 -7.51
C ASP A 13 3.16 -10.89 -8.65
N ALA A 14 1.85 -10.67 -8.79
CA ALA A 14 1.03 -11.23 -9.87
C ALA A 14 1.52 -10.94 -11.30
N ARG A 15 2.39 -9.93 -11.48
CA ARG A 15 2.94 -9.53 -12.79
C ARG A 15 4.36 -8.98 -12.63
N VAL A 16 5.19 -9.21 -13.65
CA VAL A 16 6.51 -8.59 -13.78
C VAL A 16 6.35 -7.06 -13.77
N ARG A 17 7.13 -6.39 -12.92
CA ARG A 17 7.15 -4.93 -12.81
C ARG A 17 8.33 -4.38 -13.59
N THR A 18 8.11 -3.25 -14.23
CA THR A 18 9.15 -2.48 -14.90
C THR A 18 10.04 -1.77 -13.87
N GLY A 19 11.27 -1.41 -14.26
CA GLY A 19 12.27 -0.88 -13.33
C GLY A 19 11.84 0.40 -12.60
N ASP A 20 10.97 1.20 -13.21
CA ASP A 20 10.36 2.41 -12.63
C ASP A 20 9.30 2.11 -11.55
N VAL A 21 8.77 0.88 -11.52
CA VAL A 21 7.78 0.41 -10.54
C VAL A 21 8.44 -0.43 -9.44
N LEU A 22 9.59 -1.05 -9.72
CA LEU A 22 10.38 -1.77 -8.72
C LEU A 22 11.01 -0.78 -7.74
N SER A 23 10.42 -0.68 -6.55
CA SER A 23 11.02 0.09 -5.44
C SER A 23 12.08 -0.75 -4.73
N ALA A 24 13.27 -0.18 -4.53
CA ALA A 24 14.37 -0.84 -3.81
C ALA A 24 14.10 -0.95 -2.30
N GLU A 25 13.20 -0.13 -1.77
CA GLU A 25 12.85 -0.10 -0.35
C GLU A 25 11.49 -0.75 -0.11
N ALA A 26 11.46 -1.68 0.85
CA ALA A 26 10.24 -2.27 1.36
C ALA A 26 9.57 -1.27 2.33
N VAL A 27 8.78 -0.34 1.78
CA VAL A 27 8.06 0.67 2.56
C VAL A 27 6.64 0.19 2.85
N ASP A 28 6.18 0.34 4.10
CA ASP A 28 4.81 0.05 4.53
C ASP A 28 3.95 1.33 4.63
N PHE A 29 2.62 1.17 4.76
CA PHE A 29 1.74 2.32 4.99
C PHE A 29 1.96 3.01 6.35
N GLY A 30 2.49 2.30 7.34
CA GLY A 30 2.75 2.83 8.68
C GLY A 30 3.80 3.94 8.70
N SER A 31 4.79 3.84 7.81
CA SER A 31 5.83 4.86 7.60
C SER A 31 5.32 6.17 7.02
N LEU A 32 4.10 6.20 6.45
CA LEU A 32 3.50 7.38 5.80
C LEU A 32 2.73 8.28 6.77
N LEU A 33 2.91 8.04 8.09
CA LEU A 33 2.36 8.84 9.19
C LEU A 33 0.82 8.92 9.18
N LEU A 34 0.12 7.99 8.52
CA LEU A 34 -1.33 7.94 8.40
C LEU A 34 -2.00 7.71 9.76
N SER A 35 -3.25 8.13 9.91
CA SER A 35 -3.99 7.91 11.15
C SER A 35 -4.32 6.42 11.35
N GLY A 36 -4.49 6.00 12.60
CA GLY A 36 -4.87 4.63 12.95
C GLY A 36 -6.09 4.12 12.17
N PRO A 37 -7.22 4.85 12.11
CA PRO A 37 -8.40 4.43 11.35
C PRO A 37 -8.12 4.20 9.85
N VAL A 38 -7.23 4.99 9.24
CA VAL A 38 -6.86 4.83 7.83
C VAL A 38 -6.02 3.57 7.63
N LEU A 39 -5.04 3.32 8.50
CA LEU A 39 -4.21 2.12 8.45
C LEU A 39 -5.06 0.84 8.62
N GLU A 40 -6.02 0.89 9.53
CA GLU A 40 -6.98 -0.19 9.75
C GLU A 40 -7.86 -0.45 8.53
N GLY A 41 -8.37 0.61 7.90
CA GLY A 41 -9.14 0.51 6.66
C GLY A 41 -8.34 -0.09 5.50
N LEU A 42 -7.08 0.35 5.31
CA LEU A 42 -6.18 -0.19 4.29
C LEU A 42 -5.93 -1.69 4.50
N ARG A 43 -5.64 -2.10 5.73
CA ARG A 43 -5.43 -3.51 6.07
C ARG A 43 -6.69 -4.35 5.86
N ALA A 44 -7.84 -3.86 6.32
CA ALA A 44 -9.13 -4.53 6.17
C ALA A 44 -9.52 -4.70 4.69
N ALA A 45 -9.19 -3.71 3.86
CA ALA A 45 -9.39 -3.77 2.42
C ALA A 45 -8.38 -4.70 1.71
N GLY A 46 -7.30 -5.12 2.36
CA GLY A 46 -6.29 -6.01 1.81
C GLY A 46 -5.09 -5.30 1.16
N PHE A 47 -4.90 -4.00 1.41
CA PHE A 47 -3.69 -3.29 1.01
C PHE A 47 -2.55 -3.60 1.98
N GLN A 48 -1.49 -4.20 1.46
CA GLN A 48 -0.32 -4.62 2.25
C GLN A 48 0.80 -3.58 2.24
N ARG A 49 1.06 -2.98 1.08
CA ARG A 49 2.08 -1.95 0.89
C ARG A 49 1.62 -0.90 -0.13
N PRO A 50 2.08 0.36 -0.01
CA PRO A 50 1.80 1.39 -1.00
C PRO A 50 2.43 1.03 -2.35
N SER A 51 1.76 1.43 -3.42
CA SER A 51 2.34 1.45 -4.77
C SER A 51 3.31 2.64 -4.94
N PRO A 52 4.21 2.63 -5.94
CA PRO A 52 5.16 3.72 -6.16
C PRO A 52 4.53 5.11 -6.32
N ILE A 53 3.33 5.18 -6.94
CA ILE A 53 2.61 6.45 -7.05
C ILE A 53 2.06 6.92 -5.70
N GLN A 54 1.59 6.00 -4.85
CA GLN A 54 1.08 6.30 -3.52
C GLN A 54 2.21 6.77 -2.58
N LEU A 55 3.42 6.22 -2.71
CA LEU A 55 4.59 6.69 -1.96
C LEU A 55 4.91 8.16 -2.21
N LYS A 56 4.69 8.64 -3.44
CA LYS A 56 4.88 10.05 -3.80
C LYS A 56 3.66 10.90 -3.43
N ALA A 57 2.46 10.41 -3.72
CA ALA A 57 1.23 11.17 -3.61
C ALA A 57 0.71 11.32 -2.17
N ILE A 58 0.84 10.29 -1.32
CA ILE A 58 0.32 10.33 0.06
C ILE A 58 1.02 11.43 0.89
N PRO A 59 2.36 11.52 0.91
CA PRO A 59 3.03 12.61 1.63
C PRO A 59 2.62 13.99 1.13
N LEU A 60 2.55 14.19 -0.19
CA LEU A 60 2.15 15.47 -0.80
C LEU A 60 0.71 15.85 -0.43
N GLY A 61 -0.23 14.93 -0.62
CA GLY A 61 -1.64 15.16 -0.30
C GLY A 61 -1.88 15.42 1.19
N ARG A 62 -1.00 14.92 2.06
CA ARG A 62 -1.05 15.22 3.50
C ARG A 62 -0.47 16.57 3.88
N CYS A 63 0.52 17.05 3.14
CA CYS A 63 1.08 18.39 3.33
C CYS A 63 0.21 19.50 2.68
N GLY A 64 -0.80 19.12 1.89
CA GLY A 64 -1.72 20.07 1.24
C GLY A 64 -1.12 20.77 0.02
N LEU A 65 -0.12 20.14 -0.62
CA LEU A 65 0.53 20.60 -1.86
C LEU A 65 -0.24 20.18 -3.11
#